data_AF-A0A2M8LCQ4-F1
#
_entry.id   AF-A0A2M8LCQ4-F1
#
_cell.length_a   1.000
_cell.length_b   1.000
_cell.length_c   1.000
_cell.angle_alpha   90.00
_cell.angle_beta   90.00
_cell.angle_gamma   90.00
#
_symmetry.space_group_name_H-M   'P 1'
#
loop_
_entity.id
_entity.type
_entity.pdbx_description
1 polymer ?
#
loop_
_entity_poly.entity_id
_entity_poly.type
_entity_poly.pdbx_seq_one_letter_code
_entity_poly.pdbx_strand_id
1 'polypeptide(L)'
;MIKYIILAIILIIVLSFFGYDLQAIIESPLAQRNLGYAKNGVVYVWDSYLSRPVTYFWNNIFLGILWDSFITNLGRINAGAPTELEQMGQRLLNVGNH
;
A
#
# COMPACT_ATOMS: atom_id res chain seq x y z
N MET A 1 15.86 -1.91 -2.57
CA MET A 1 14.82 -2.93 -2.30
C MET A 1 13.58 -2.70 -3.16
N ILE A 2 12.90 -1.54 -3.08
CA ILE A 2 11.67 -1.24 -3.86
C ILE A 2 11.82 -1.45 -5.38
N LYS A 3 12.99 -1.10 -5.95
CA LYS A 3 13.27 -1.27 -7.38
C LYS A 3 13.14 -2.71 -7.88
N TYR A 4 13.48 -3.69 -7.05
CA TYR A 4 13.42 -5.10 -7.42
C TYR A 4 11.98 -5.64 -7.36
N ILE A 5 11.16 -5.10 -6.45
CA ILE A 5 9.73 -5.42 -6.36
C ILE A 5 9.02 -4.90 -7.61
N ILE A 6 9.28 -3.65 -8.00
CA ILE A 6 8.72 -3.05 -9.22
C ILE A 6 9.17 -3.83 -10.46
N LEU A 7 10.45 -4.20 -10.55
CA LEU A 7 10.98 -5.00 -11.66
C LEU A 7 10.32 -6.38 -11.74
N ALA A 8 10.05 -7.03 -10.62
CA ALA A 8 9.37 -8.33 -10.56
C ALA A 8 7.91 -8.24 -11.02
N ILE A 9 7.19 -7.17 -10.64
CA ILE A 9 5.81 -6.93 -11.09
C ILE A 9 5.78 -6.71 -12.61
N ILE A 10 6.70 -5.90 -13.15
CA ILE A 10 6.80 -5.67 -14.60
C ILE A 10 7.10 -6.98 -15.33
N LEU A 11 8.03 -7.80 -14.82
CA LEU A 11 8.36 -9.11 -15.41
C LEU A 11 7.13 -10.03 -15.49
N ILE A 12 6.33 -10.09 -14.41
CA ILE A 12 5.09 -10.89 -14.36
C ILE A 12 4.11 -10.40 -15.44
N ILE A 13 3.91 -9.09 -15.57
CA ILE A 13 3.02 -8.50 -16.58
C ILE A 13 3.50 -8.84 -18.00
N VAL A 14 4.80 -8.71 -18.25
CA VAL A 14 5.41 -9.01 -19.56
C VAL A 14 5.23 -10.49 -19.92
N LEU A 15 5.49 -11.41 -19.00
CA LEU A 15 5.32 -12.84 -19.23
C LEU A 15 3.85 -13.21 -19.50
N SER A 16 2.91 -12.63 -18.74
CA SER A 16 1.47 -12.81 -19.00
C SER A 16 1.06 -12.28 -20.38
N PHE A 17 1.61 -11.15 -20.82
CA PHE A 17 1.34 -10.59 -22.16
C PHE A 17 1.80 -11.50 -23.29
N PHE A 18 2.91 -12.23 -23.11
CA PHE A 18 3.39 -13.23 -24.07
C PHE A 18 2.63 -14.57 -24.01
N GLY A 19 1.57 -14.67 -23.22
CA GLY A 19 0.72 -15.86 -23.13
C GLY A 19 1.31 -17.00 -22.31
N TYR A 20 2.33 -16.73 -21.49
CA TYR A 20 2.84 -17.73 -20.55
C TYR A 20 1.82 -17.95 -19.43
N ASP A 21 1.44 -19.21 -19.23
CA ASP A 21 0.63 -19.63 -18.10
C ASP A 21 1.49 -19.67 -16.83
N LEU A 22 1.54 -18.52 -16.15
CA LEU A 22 2.26 -18.38 -14.88
C LEU A 22 1.71 -19.30 -13.79
N GLN A 23 0.41 -19.61 -13.85
CA GLN A 23 -0.21 -20.52 -12.88
C GLN A 23 0.33 -21.94 -13.08
N ALA A 24 0.34 -22.46 -14.32
CA ALA A 24 0.93 -23.77 -14.63
C ALA A 24 2.42 -23.85 -14.27
N ILE A 25 3.17 -22.76 -14.44
CA ILE A 25 4.58 -22.69 -14.06
C ILE A 25 4.73 -22.76 -12.54
N ILE A 26 3.95 -21.98 -11.78
CA ILE A 26 4.00 -21.94 -10.31
C ILE A 26 3.50 -23.25 -9.69
N GLU A 27 2.53 -23.91 -10.31
CA GLU A 27 1.98 -25.20 -9.87
C GLU A 27 2.87 -26.39 -10.22
N SER A 28 3.89 -26.21 -11.06
CA SER A 28 4.81 -27.29 -11.40
C SER A 28 5.52 -27.86 -10.17
N PRO A 29 5.79 -29.18 -10.10
CA PRO A 29 6.45 -29.81 -8.94
C PRO A 29 7.81 -29.17 -8.59
N LEU A 30 8.54 -28.72 -9.62
CA LEU A 30 9.82 -28.04 -9.46
C LEU A 30 9.65 -26.66 -8.83
N ALA A 31 8.71 -25.85 -9.33
CA ALA A 31 8.43 -24.54 -8.78
C ALA A 31 7.87 -24.63 -7.37
N GLN A 32 6.92 -25.54 -7.10
CA GLN A 32 6.38 -25.77 -5.76
C GLN A 32 7.46 -26.15 -4.74
N ARG A 33 8.42 -27.02 -5.12
CA ARG A 33 9.55 -27.38 -4.24
C ARG A 33 10.45 -26.18 -3.93
N ASN A 34 10.80 -25.38 -4.92
CA ASN A 34 11.67 -24.21 -4.76
C ASN A 34 10.95 -23.06 -4.02
N LEU A 35 9.68 -22.82 -4.36
CA LEU A 35 8.82 -21.85 -3.70
C LEU A 35 8.53 -22.25 -2.27
N GLY A 36 8.41 -23.53 -1.94
CA GLY A 36 8.25 -23.99 -0.55
C GLY A 36 9.44 -23.56 0.32
N TYR A 37 10.67 -23.75 -0.17
CA TYR A 37 11.88 -23.30 0.54
C TYR A 37 11.96 -21.77 0.66
N ALA A 38 11.70 -21.06 -0.44
CA ALA A 38 11.72 -19.59 -0.46
C ALA A 38 10.61 -18.97 0.40
N LYS A 39 9.40 -19.55 0.37
CA LYS A 39 8.23 -19.12 1.13
C LYS A 39 8.51 -19.19 2.62
N ASN A 40 9.15 -20.25 3.11
CA ASN A 40 9.51 -20.34 4.52
C ASN A 40 10.45 -19.21 4.95
N GLY A 41 11.44 -18.87 4.12
CA GLY A 41 12.33 -17.73 4.38
C GLY A 41 11.61 -16.38 4.33
N VAL A 42 10.74 -16.17 3.33
CA VAL A 42 9.95 -14.94 3.19
C VAL A 42 8.97 -14.77 4.35
N VAL A 43 8.25 -15.83 4.73
CA VAL A 43 7.33 -15.84 5.86
C VAL A 43 8.09 -15.58 7.16
N TYR A 44 9.25 -16.22 7.37
CA TYR A 44 10.08 -15.97 8.55
C TYR A 44 10.53 -14.52 8.65
N VAL A 45 11.02 -13.94 7.55
CA VAL A 45 11.47 -12.54 7.51
C VAL A 45 10.29 -11.59 7.73
N TRP A 46 9.14 -11.87 7.10
CA TRP A 46 7.92 -11.12 7.30
C TRP A 46 7.51 -11.15 8.77
N ASP A 47 7.31 -12.33 9.35
CA ASP A 47 6.81 -12.49 10.71
C ASP A 47 7.78 -11.92 11.75
N SER A 48 9.09 -12.15 11.57
CA SER A 48 10.11 -11.76 12.55
C SER A 48 10.48 -10.28 12.51
N TYR A 49 10.50 -9.67 11.31
CA TYR A 49 11.08 -8.33 11.15
C TYR A 49 10.12 -7.29 10.57
N LEU A 50 9.22 -7.68 9.66
CA LEU A 50 8.43 -6.72 8.89
C LEU A 50 6.99 -6.59 9.36
N SER A 51 6.40 -7.66 9.90
CA SER A 51 4.98 -7.73 10.25
C SER A 51 4.60 -6.61 11.21
N ARG A 52 5.32 -6.46 12.31
CA ARG A 52 5.09 -5.42 13.33
C ARG A 52 5.24 -4.00 12.78
N PRO A 53 6.39 -3.57 12.21
CA PRO A 53 6.54 -2.20 11.74
C PRO A 53 5.61 -1.86 10.58
N VAL A 54 5.38 -2.80 9.65
CA VAL A 54 4.48 -2.57 8.51
C VAL A 54 3.04 -2.46 8.97
N THR A 55 2.58 -3.36 9.85
CA THR A 55 1.21 -3.31 10.39
C THR A 55 0.99 -2.07 11.25
N TYR A 56 1.99 -1.66 12.05
CA TYR A 56 1.94 -0.42 12.81
C TYR A 56 1.82 0.80 11.89
N PHE A 57 2.66 0.89 10.87
CA PHE A 57 2.62 1.98 9.90
C PHE A 57 1.27 2.02 9.17
N TRP A 58 0.81 0.86 8.70
CA TRP A 58 -0.45 0.75 7.98
C TRP A 58 -1.63 1.21 8.84
N ASN A 59 -1.77 0.67 10.05
CA ASN A 59 -2.93 0.96 10.89
C ASN A 59 -2.89 2.36 11.51
N ASN A 60 -1.74 2.81 12.01
CA ASN A 60 -1.68 4.05 12.79
C ASN A 60 -1.36 5.27 11.94
N ILE A 61 -0.58 5.11 10.87
CA ILE A 61 -0.16 6.24 10.05
C ILE A 61 -1.00 6.30 8.79
N PHE A 62 -1.01 5.23 7.99
CA PHE A 62 -1.73 5.27 6.72
C PHE A 62 -3.24 5.36 6.92
N LEU A 63 -3.85 4.43 7.67
CA LEU A 63 -5.28 4.45 7.91
C LEU A 63 -5.68 5.67 8.77
N GLY A 64 -5.07 5.80 9.96
CA GLY A 64 -5.49 6.82 10.92
C GLY A 64 -5.23 8.28 10.50
N ILE A 65 -4.18 8.56 9.73
CA ILE A 65 -3.81 9.94 9.35
C ILE A 65 -4.20 10.22 7.91
N LEU A 66 -3.84 9.35 6.97
CA LEU A 66 -4.02 9.65 5.55
C LEU A 66 -5.42 9.25 5.07
N TRP A 67 -5.84 8.03 5.37
CA TRP A 67 -7.10 7.48 4.85
C TRP A 67 -8.33 8.12 5.51
N ASP A 68 -8.33 8.24 6.83
CA ASP A 68 -9.44 8.83 7.56
C ASP A 68 -9.63 10.30 7.17
N SER A 69 -8.56 11.11 7.16
CA SER A 69 -8.62 12.49 6.68
C SER A 69 -9.08 12.58 5.22
N PHE A 70 -8.65 11.66 4.35
CA PHE A 70 -9.09 11.63 2.97
C PHE A 70 -10.60 11.38 2.84
N ILE A 71 -11.12 10.33 3.47
CA ILE A 71 -12.55 9.97 3.41
C ILE A 71 -13.41 11.05 4.07
N THR A 72 -12.98 11.60 5.21
CA THR A 72 -13.68 12.70 5.88
C THR A 72 -13.78 13.92 4.96
N ASN A 73 -12.68 14.35 4.35
CA ASN A 73 -12.71 15.51 3.45
C ASN A 73 -13.53 15.26 2.18
N LEU A 74 -13.47 14.05 1.60
CA LEU A 74 -14.37 13.67 0.51
C LEU A 74 -15.85 13.74 0.92
N GLY A 75 -16.20 13.26 2.12
CA GLY A 75 -17.55 13.37 2.66
C GLY A 75 -18.02 14.82 2.80
N ARG A 76 -17.13 15.72 3.24
CA ARG A 76 -17.41 17.17 3.36
C ARG A 76 -17.65 17.80 1.99
N ILE A 77 -16.79 17.51 1.01
CA ILE A 77 -16.95 18.00 -0.37
C ILE A 77 -18.30 17.55 -0.94
N ASN A 78 -18.65 16.28 -0.77
CA ASN A 78 -19.94 15.75 -1.23
C ASN A 78 -21.14 16.43 -0.56
N ALA A 79 -20.99 16.85 0.71
CA ALA A 79 -22.01 17.58 1.45
C ALA A 79 -22.00 19.11 1.18
N GLY A 80 -21.11 19.62 0.32
CA GLY A 80 -20.93 21.06 0.08
C GLY A 80 -20.34 21.82 1.26
N ALA A 81 -19.71 21.12 2.22
CA ALA A 81 -19.08 21.70 3.39
C ALA A 81 -17.58 21.94 3.15
N PRO A 82 -17.01 23.03 3.71
CA PRO A 82 -15.58 23.29 3.56
C PRO A 82 -14.75 22.20 4.23
N THR A 83 -13.67 21.82 3.56
CA THR A 83 -12.66 20.87 4.03
C THR A 83 -11.93 21.40 5.26
N GLU A 84 -11.19 20.51 5.92
CA GLU A 84 -10.38 20.90 7.08
C GLU A 84 -9.29 21.90 6.71
N LEU A 85 -8.67 21.75 5.54
CA LEU A 85 -7.68 22.68 5.00
C LEU A 85 -8.26 24.07 4.73
N GLU A 86 -9.45 24.14 4.13
CA GLU A 86 -10.15 25.42 3.89
C GLU A 86 -10.51 26.12 5.20
N GLN A 87 -10.97 25.36 6.20
CA GLN A 87 -11.25 25.91 7.53
C GLN A 87 -10.00 26.41 8.23
N MET A 88 -8.88 25.69 8.13
CA MET A 88 -7.60 26.15 8.66
C MET A 88 -7.14 27.43 7.97
N GLY A 89 -7.27 27.52 6.64
CA GLY A 89 -6.98 28.74 5.88
C GLY A 89 -7.82 29.93 6.33
N GLN A 90 -9.14 29.75 6.47
CA GLN A 90 -10.06 30.78 6.98
C GLN A 90 -9.69 31.25 8.39
N ARG A 91 -9.30 30.33 9.28
CA ARG A 91 -8.86 30.68 10.64
C ARG A 91 -7.61 31.55 10.62
N LEU A 92 -6.62 31.22 9.80
CA LEU A 92 -5.38 31.99 9.68
C LEU A 92 -5.63 33.42 9.16
N LEU A 93 -6.52 33.57 8.18
CA LEU A 93 -6.90 34.88 7.64
C LEU A 93 -7.66 35.74 8.67
N ASN A 94 -8.49 35.13 9.52
CA ASN A 94 -9.22 35.85 10.56
C ASN A 94 -8.34 36.26 11.75
N VAL A 95 -7.31 35.48 12.09
CA VAL A 95 -6.36 35.81 13.17
C VAL A 95 -5.42 36.95 12.79
N GLY A 96 -5.07 37.10 11.51
CA GLY A 96 -4.20 38.18 11.02
C GLY A 96 -4.86 39.57 10.93
N ASN A 97 -6.16 39.68 11.20
CA ASN A 97 -6.94 40.93 11.11
C ASN A 97 -7.18 41.60 12.49
N HIS A 98 -6.40 41.24 13.52
CA HIS A 98 -6.44 41.83 14.85
C HIS A 98 -5.07 42.39 15.25
#